data_AF-A0A7S0V4T9-F1
#
_entry.id   AF-A0A7S0V4T9-F1
#
_cell.length_a   1.000
_cell.length_b   1.000
_cell.length_c   1.000
_cell.angle_alpha   90.00
_cell.angle_beta   90.00
_cell.angle_gamma   90.00
#
_symmetry.space_group_name_H-M   'P 1'
#
loop_
_entity.id
_entity.type
_entity.pdbx_description
1 polymer ?
#
loop_
_entity_poly.entity_id
_entity_poly.type
_entity_poly.pdbx_seq_one_letter_code
_entity_poly.pdbx_strand_id
1 'polypeptide(L)'
;PRSPPYPPPSSAGCQQPQAPVWRPEDARRRTMELRSSQVDTGSLEDQREILLAELALCSPVEMPGIVESNAGRLDEGFYAFLQQRIESSEDADETVALVLLRDCITDLMQQMIASAV
;
A
#
# COMPACT_ATOMS: atom_id res chain seq x y z
N PRO A 1 -59.26 2.25 39.95
CA PRO A 1 -60.04 0.99 39.91
C PRO A 1 -59.66 0.16 38.68
N ARG A 2 -58.95 -0.95 38.96
CA ARG A 2 -58.97 -2.25 38.27
C ARG A 2 -58.50 -2.36 36.81
N SER A 3 -57.24 -2.78 36.67
CA SER A 3 -56.68 -3.51 35.53
C SER A 3 -57.48 -4.78 35.19
N PRO A 4 -57.52 -5.21 33.91
CA PRO A 4 -57.72 -6.60 33.56
C PRO A 4 -56.37 -7.33 33.29
N PRO A 5 -56.32 -8.67 33.47
CA PRO A 5 -55.09 -9.47 33.56
C PRO A 5 -54.72 -10.20 32.24
N TYR A 6 -53.43 -10.50 32.09
CA TYR A 6 -52.85 -11.52 31.17
C TYR A 6 -53.15 -12.96 31.67
N PRO A 7 -52.95 -14.10 30.94
CA PRO A 7 -51.86 -14.40 29.98
C PRO A 7 -52.28 -15.32 28.76
N PRO A 8 -51.34 -15.91 27.96
CA PRO A 8 -51.54 -16.28 26.54
C PRO A 8 -51.90 -17.77 26.30
N PRO A 9 -52.30 -18.14 25.06
CA PRO A 9 -52.21 -19.53 24.61
C PRO A 9 -50.80 -19.85 24.07
N SER A 10 -50.11 -20.77 24.75
CA SER A 10 -49.06 -21.60 24.18
C SER A 10 -49.56 -22.29 22.91
N SER A 11 -48.84 -22.17 21.80
CA SER A 11 -48.76 -23.19 20.73
C SER A 11 -47.88 -22.68 19.60
N ALA A 12 -46.64 -23.18 19.52
CA ALA A 12 -45.95 -23.55 18.28
C ALA A 12 -44.48 -23.76 18.62
N GLY A 13 -43.96 -24.95 18.31
CA GLY A 13 -42.64 -25.39 18.69
C GLY A 13 -41.53 -24.41 18.31
N CYS A 14 -40.76 -24.00 19.30
CA CYS A 14 -39.42 -23.50 19.08
C CYS A 14 -38.52 -24.70 18.75
N GLN A 15 -38.51 -25.13 17.48
CA GLN A 15 -37.30 -25.74 16.93
C GLN A 15 -36.28 -24.61 16.83
N GLN A 16 -35.55 -24.44 17.92
CA GLN A 16 -34.39 -23.57 17.98
C GLN A 16 -33.44 -24.04 16.86
N PRO A 17 -33.11 -23.21 15.86
CA PRO A 17 -32.04 -23.57 14.94
C PRO A 17 -30.80 -23.74 15.80
N GLN A 18 -30.22 -24.95 15.78
CA GLN A 18 -28.94 -25.21 16.41
C GLN A 18 -27.94 -24.21 15.80
N ALA A 19 -27.60 -23.17 16.56
CA ALA A 19 -26.52 -22.29 16.21
C ALA A 19 -25.27 -23.17 16.07
N PRO A 20 -24.48 -23.01 14.99
CA PRO A 20 -23.28 -23.80 14.80
C PRO A 20 -22.41 -23.64 16.05
N VAL A 21 -22.05 -24.78 16.66
CA VAL A 21 -21.26 -24.80 17.89
C VAL A 21 -19.90 -24.18 17.55
N TRP A 22 -19.69 -22.93 17.94
CA TRP A 22 -18.39 -22.29 17.79
C TRP A 22 -17.44 -22.94 18.79
N ARG A 23 -16.67 -23.94 18.33
CA ARG A 23 -15.59 -24.48 19.14
C ARG A 23 -14.45 -23.47 19.18
N PRO A 24 -13.86 -23.20 20.36
CA PRO A 24 -12.71 -22.30 20.46
C PRO A 24 -11.48 -22.78 19.65
N GLU A 25 -11.44 -24.04 19.23
CA GLU A 25 -10.41 -24.58 18.34
C GLU A 25 -10.59 -24.16 16.87
N ASP A 26 -11.82 -23.94 16.40
CA ASP A 26 -12.12 -23.39 15.07
C ASP A 26 -11.80 -21.90 14.97
N ALA A 27 -11.90 -21.18 16.09
CA ALA A 27 -11.43 -19.80 16.18
C ALA A 27 -9.92 -19.73 15.96
N ARG A 28 -9.14 -20.66 16.52
CA ARG A 28 -7.68 -20.70 16.35
C ARG A 28 -7.27 -21.01 14.91
N ARG A 29 -7.99 -21.89 14.20
CA ARG A 29 -7.76 -22.13 12.75
C ARG A 29 -8.02 -20.87 11.92
N ARG A 30 -9.14 -20.17 12.17
CA ARG A 30 -9.46 -18.90 11.50
C ARG A 30 -8.47 -17.77 11.83
N THR A 31 -7.95 -17.72 13.06
CA THR A 31 -6.92 -16.74 13.43
C THR A 31 -5.59 -17.00 12.73
N MET A 32 -5.26 -18.26 12.41
CA MET A 32 -4.08 -18.57 11.59
C MET A 32 -4.30 -18.24 10.10
N GLU A 33 -5.49 -18.45 9.54
CA GLU A 33 -5.78 -18.05 8.15
C GLU A 33 -5.78 -16.54 7.92
N LEU A 34 -6.26 -15.74 8.89
CA LEU A 34 -6.20 -14.27 8.82
C LEU A 34 -4.77 -13.71 8.90
N ARG A 35 -3.81 -14.50 9.40
CA ARG A 35 -2.39 -14.14 9.41
C ARG A 35 -1.61 -14.69 8.22
N SER A 36 -2.20 -15.62 7.46
CA SER A 36 -1.60 -16.22 6.26
C SER A 36 -2.03 -15.54 4.94
N SER A 37 -3.02 -14.64 4.98
CA SER A 37 -3.38 -13.80 3.82
C SER A 37 -2.81 -12.39 3.86
N GLN A 38 -2.03 -12.02 4.87
CA GLN A 38 -1.12 -10.90 4.73
C GLN A 38 0.11 -11.43 3.99
N VAL A 39 -0.11 -11.74 2.72
CA VAL A 39 0.96 -11.99 1.77
C VAL A 39 1.78 -10.71 1.79
N ASP A 40 3.04 -10.90 2.13
CA ASP A 40 4.16 -9.98 2.11
C ASP A 40 4.27 -9.30 0.73
N THR A 41 3.33 -8.41 0.41
CA THR A 41 3.49 -7.39 -0.61
C THR A 41 3.89 -6.12 0.14
N GLY A 42 5.09 -6.12 0.73
CA GLY A 42 5.86 -4.88 0.73
C GLY A 42 6.08 -4.57 -0.75
N SER A 43 5.14 -3.83 -1.32
CA SER A 43 4.87 -3.79 -2.74
C SER A 43 6.09 -3.20 -3.46
N LEU A 44 6.30 -3.55 -4.72
CA LEU A 44 7.25 -2.84 -5.59
C LEU A 44 7.00 -1.32 -5.55
N GLU A 45 5.77 -0.89 -5.24
CA GLU A 45 5.40 0.49 -4.97
C GLU A 45 6.02 1.06 -3.69
N ASP A 46 5.93 0.39 -2.53
CA ASP A 46 6.59 0.84 -1.29
C ASP A 46 8.10 1.05 -1.51
N GLN A 47 8.70 0.14 -2.26
CA GLN A 47 10.11 0.20 -2.64
C GLN A 47 10.45 1.40 -3.53
N ARG A 48 9.57 1.77 -4.46
CA ARG A 48 9.70 2.94 -5.34
C ARG A 48 9.45 4.23 -4.57
N GLU A 49 8.53 4.23 -3.61
CA GLU A 49 8.30 5.36 -2.71
C GLU A 49 9.52 5.65 -1.84
N ILE A 50 10.14 4.62 -1.26
CA ILE A 50 11.37 4.78 -0.48
C ILE A 50 12.48 5.35 -1.35
N LEU A 51 12.67 4.83 -2.57
CA LEU A 51 13.68 5.34 -3.49
C LEU A 51 13.42 6.79 -3.90
N LEU A 52 12.16 7.14 -4.18
CA LEU A 52 11.76 8.50 -4.51
C LEU A 52 12.02 9.45 -3.34
N ALA A 53 11.67 9.05 -2.12
CA ALA A 53 11.92 9.85 -0.92
C ALA A 53 13.42 10.05 -0.69
N GLU A 54 14.23 9.00 -0.87
CA GLU A 54 15.68 9.09 -0.77
C GLU A 54 16.26 10.07 -1.80
N LEU A 55 15.82 10.01 -3.05
CA LEU A 55 16.25 10.93 -4.11
C LEU A 55 15.77 12.37 -3.89
N ALA A 56 14.56 12.56 -3.39
CA ALA A 56 14.00 13.88 -3.12
C ALA A 56 14.66 14.56 -1.91
N LEU A 57 15.14 13.79 -0.94
CA LEU A 57 15.75 14.29 0.29
C LEU A 57 17.28 14.28 0.29
N CYS A 58 17.91 13.63 -0.70
CA CYS A 58 19.36 13.58 -0.78
C CYS A 58 19.98 14.92 -1.18
N SER A 59 21.25 15.10 -0.80
CA SER A 59 22.04 16.23 -1.26
C SER A 59 22.35 16.07 -2.76
N PRO A 60 22.43 17.16 -3.56
CA PRO A 60 22.75 17.09 -4.98
C PRO A 60 24.13 16.47 -5.27
N VAL A 61 25.04 16.48 -4.28
CA VAL A 61 26.36 15.84 -4.36
C VAL A 61 26.27 14.32 -4.21
N GLU A 62 25.28 13.83 -3.48
CA GLU A 62 25.08 12.40 -3.18
C GLU A 62 24.15 11.73 -4.21
N MET A 63 23.26 12.51 -4.83
CA MET A 63 22.33 12.07 -5.87
C MET A 63 22.97 11.20 -6.97
N PRO A 64 24.10 11.57 -7.61
CA PRO A 64 24.72 10.70 -8.62
C PRO A 64 25.12 9.33 -8.08
N GLY A 65 25.63 9.25 -6.85
CA GLY A 65 25.99 7.98 -6.20
C GLY A 65 24.78 7.12 -5.87
N ILE A 66 23.66 7.75 -5.47
CA ILE A 66 22.39 7.06 -5.20
C ILE A 66 21.77 6.55 -6.50
N VAL A 67 21.79 7.36 -7.56
CA VAL A 67 21.31 6.99 -8.90
C VAL A 67 22.13 5.84 -9.47
N GLU A 68 23.46 5.88 -9.35
CA GLU A 68 24.33 4.78 -9.80
C GLU A 68 24.06 3.49 -9.00
N SER A 69 23.96 3.59 -7.68
CA SER A 69 23.68 2.44 -6.80
C SER A 69 22.30 1.83 -7.03
N ASN A 70 21.33 2.64 -7.47
CA ASN A 70 19.96 2.21 -7.73
C ASN A 70 19.60 2.19 -9.21
N ALA A 71 20.56 2.24 -10.13
CA ALA A 71 20.31 2.32 -11.57
C ALA A 71 19.45 1.15 -12.09
N GLY A 72 19.62 -0.04 -11.52
CA GLY A 72 18.80 -1.22 -11.84
C GLY A 72 17.34 -1.14 -11.36
N ARG A 73 17.01 -0.19 -10.47
CA ARG A 73 15.65 0.06 -9.94
C ARG A 73 14.99 1.29 -10.59
N LEU A 74 15.78 2.13 -11.28
CA LEU A 74 15.29 3.24 -12.09
C LEU A 74 14.80 2.73 -13.46
N ASP A 75 13.85 1.79 -13.41
CA ASP A 75 13.26 1.15 -14.58
C ASP A 75 12.02 1.92 -15.08
N GLU A 76 11.47 1.54 -16.23
CA GLU A 76 10.23 2.11 -16.77
C GLU A 76 9.10 2.16 -15.73
N GLY A 77 9.01 1.17 -14.85
CA GLY A 77 8.03 1.15 -13.76
C GLY A 77 8.26 2.19 -12.66
N PHE A 78 9.51 2.56 -12.37
CA PHE A 78 9.80 3.71 -11.50
C PHE A 78 9.40 5.02 -12.16
N TYR A 79 9.74 5.19 -13.46
CA TYR A 79 9.36 6.39 -14.20
C TYR A 79 7.84 6.52 -14.37
N ALA A 80 7.13 5.41 -14.60
CA ALA A 80 5.67 5.39 -14.64
C ALA A 80 5.05 5.75 -13.29
N PHE A 81 5.61 5.22 -12.19
CA PHE A 81 5.20 5.59 -10.83
C PHE A 81 5.40 7.09 -10.56
N LEU A 82 6.56 7.63 -10.91
CA LEU A 82 6.89 9.04 -10.76
C LEU A 82 5.92 9.92 -11.58
N GLN A 83 5.65 9.52 -12.82
CA GLN A 83 4.73 10.22 -13.72
C GLN A 83 3.30 10.20 -13.17
N GLN A 84 2.84 9.07 -12.64
CA GLN A 84 1.54 8.99 -11.97
C GLN A 84 1.46 9.90 -10.74
N ARG A 85 2.53 10.00 -9.94
CA ARG A 85 2.57 10.93 -8.80
C ARG A 85 2.48 12.38 -9.25
N ILE A 86 3.18 12.75 -10.32
CA ILE A 86 3.12 14.09 -10.93
C ILE A 86 1.70 14.41 -11.40
N GLU A 87 1.04 13.46 -12.07
CA GLU A 87 -0.32 13.65 -12.58
C GLU A 87 -1.38 13.66 -11.47
N SER A 88 -1.13 12.94 -10.39
CA SER A 88 -2.04 12.84 -9.24
C SER A 88 -1.82 13.96 -8.20
N SER A 89 -0.73 14.71 -8.27
CA SER A 89 -0.46 15.77 -7.30
C SER A 89 -1.31 16.99 -7.61
N GLU A 90 -2.03 17.47 -6.60
CA GLU A 90 -2.82 18.70 -6.67
C GLU A 90 -1.99 19.95 -6.34
N ASP A 91 -0.77 19.75 -5.82
CA ASP A 91 0.15 20.81 -5.43
C ASP A 91 1.10 21.15 -6.58
N ALA A 92 1.05 22.42 -7.01
CA ALA A 92 1.83 22.88 -8.14
C ALA A 92 3.34 22.89 -7.86
N ASP A 93 3.74 23.20 -6.62
CA ASP A 93 5.15 23.22 -6.22
C ASP A 93 5.73 21.80 -6.13
N GLU A 94 4.97 20.85 -5.57
CA GLU A 94 5.33 19.43 -5.56
C GLU A 94 5.43 18.87 -6.98
N THR A 95 4.47 19.19 -7.85
CA THR A 95 4.48 18.79 -9.26
C THR A 95 5.75 19.27 -9.95
N VAL A 96 6.11 20.56 -9.78
CA VAL A 96 7.33 21.13 -10.35
C VAL A 96 8.57 20.45 -9.78
N ALA A 97 8.62 20.21 -8.46
CA ALA A 97 9.74 19.53 -7.82
C ALA A 97 9.93 18.10 -8.36
N LEU A 98 8.85 17.33 -8.51
CA LEU A 98 8.88 15.97 -9.06
C LEU A 98 9.29 15.93 -10.54
N VAL A 99 8.86 16.90 -11.34
CA VAL A 99 9.30 17.04 -12.74
C VAL A 99 10.80 17.34 -12.82
N LEU A 100 11.28 18.29 -12.02
CA LEU A 100 12.72 18.62 -11.96
C LEU A 100 13.54 17.41 -11.49
N LEU A 101 13.03 16.66 -10.52
CA LEU A 101 13.66 15.44 -10.02
C LEU A 101 13.74 14.38 -11.13
N ARG A 102 12.66 14.16 -11.88
CA ARG A 102 12.63 13.25 -13.04
C ARG A 102 13.71 13.61 -14.05
N ASP A 103 13.76 14.88 -14.44
CA ASP A 103 14.68 15.36 -15.46
C ASP A 103 16.13 15.23 -14.98
N CYS A 104 16.40 15.52 -13.70
CA CYS A 104 17.72 15.37 -13.11
C CYS A 104 18.17 13.90 -13.07
N ILE A 105 17.31 12.96 -12.64
CA ILE A 105 17.61 11.53 -12.64
C ILE A 105 17.86 11.03 -14.07
N THR A 106 17.06 11.47 -15.03
CA THR A 106 17.19 11.10 -16.45
C THR A 106 18.50 11.61 -17.05
N ASP A 107 18.86 12.86 -16.76
CA ASP A 107 20.12 13.46 -17.20
C ASP A 107 21.33 12.72 -16.61
N LEU A 108 21.29 12.39 -15.32
CA LEU A 108 22.32 11.57 -14.66
C LEU A 108 22.45 10.19 -15.31
N MET A 109 21.33 9.50 -15.58
CA MET A 109 21.37 8.21 -16.28
C MET A 109 21.98 8.33 -17.68
N GLN A 110 21.63 9.37 -18.43
CA GLN A 110 22.20 9.61 -19.76
C GLN A 110 23.70 9.90 -19.69
N GLN A 111 24.16 10.69 -18.71
CA GLN A 111 25.58 10.95 -18.49
C GLN A 111 26.36 9.68 -18.14
N MET A 112 25.78 8.78 -17.33
CA MET A 112 26.39 7.48 -17.01
C MET A 112 26.51 6.60 -18.26
N ILE A 113 25.46 6.52 -19.09
CA ILE A 113 25.48 5.75 -20.34
C ILE A 113 26.53 6.33 -21.30
N ALA A 114 26.60 7.65 -21.41
CA ALA A 114 27.57 8.34 -22.27
C ALA A 114 29.01 8.19 -21.77
N SER A 115 29.22 8.05 -20.46
CA SER A 115 30.55 7.84 -19.85
C SER A 115 30.99 6.37 -19.86
N ALA A 116 30.06 5.43 -20.06
CA ALA A 116 30.33 4.00 -20.15
C ALA A 116 30.70 3.52 -21.57
N VAL A 117 30.68 4.42 -22.56
CA VAL A 117 31.03 4.21 -23.97
C VAL A 117 32.32 4.95 -24.31
#